data_AF-A0A4R4L3T7-F1
#
_entry.id   AF-A0A4R4L3T7-F1
#
_cell.length_a   1.000
_cell.length_b   1.000
_cell.length_c   1.000
_cell.angle_alpha   90.00
_cell.angle_beta   90.00
_cell.angle_gamma   90.00
#
_symmetry.space_group_name_H-M   'P 1'
#
loop_
_entity.id
_entity.type
_entity.pdbx_description
1 polymer ?
#
loop_
_entity_poly.entity_id
_entity_poly.type
_entity_poly.pdbx_seq_one_letter_code
_entity_poly.pdbx_strand_id
1 'polypeptide(L)'
;MSNTDSLEHGRDQGFRVTMTTRQWQIIDATIDNEVDMAVTNGDPQQHVAELGRSIRQAGWDQLIGADGEWPPVDEVVSVTLSGPQWELVTESLENWASVSDDLGQHDDAQRGRLIRTLVKGQLPR
;
A
#
# COMPACT_ATOMS: atom_id res chain seq x y z
N MET A 1 -34.40 2.05 -12.44
CA MET A 1 -33.25 2.97 -12.32
C MET A 1 -32.29 2.30 -11.36
N SER A 2 -31.20 1.78 -11.90
CA SER A 2 -30.32 0.80 -11.26
C SER A 2 -29.50 1.42 -10.15
N ASN A 3 -29.43 0.72 -9.02
CA ASN A 3 -28.59 1.05 -7.86
C ASN A 3 -27.14 0.53 -8.02
N THR A 4 -26.75 0.17 -9.26
CA THR A 4 -25.48 -0.49 -9.58
C THR A 4 -24.40 0.51 -9.99
N ASP A 5 -24.77 1.69 -10.50
CA ASP A 5 -23.83 2.70 -11.02
C ASP A 5 -22.97 3.35 -9.91
N SER A 6 -23.50 3.51 -8.70
CA SER A 6 -22.79 4.20 -7.61
C SER A 6 -21.75 3.34 -6.88
N LEU A 7 -21.82 2.01 -7.01
CA LEU A 7 -20.86 1.09 -6.38
C LEU A 7 -19.63 0.82 -7.25
N GLU A 8 -19.73 1.04 -8.56
CA GLU A 8 -18.61 0.90 -9.51
C GLU A 8 -17.74 2.17 -9.55
N HIS A 9 -18.36 3.36 -9.52
CA HIS A 9 -17.63 4.65 -9.51
C HIS A 9 -16.69 4.83 -8.30
N GLY A 10 -16.99 4.20 -7.16
CA GLY A 10 -16.14 4.25 -5.97
C GLY A 10 -14.91 3.33 -6.02
N ARG A 11 -14.93 2.30 -6.88
CA ARG A 11 -13.79 1.36 -7.04
C ARG A 11 -12.73 1.91 -8.00
N ASP A 12 -13.13 2.76 -8.94
CA ASP A 12 -12.24 3.34 -9.95
C ASP A 12 -11.74 4.75 -9.59
N GLN A 13 -12.24 5.34 -8.50
CA GLN A 13 -11.73 6.63 -8.02
C GLN A 13 -10.36 6.45 -7.36
N GLY A 14 -9.34 7.05 -7.97
CA GLY A 14 -8.00 7.13 -7.38
C GLY A 14 -7.95 8.15 -6.24
N PHE A 15 -7.46 7.71 -5.08
CA PHE A 15 -7.14 8.56 -3.94
C PHE A 15 -5.65 8.81 -3.89
N ARG A 16 -5.27 10.09 -3.79
CA ARG A 16 -3.87 10.51 -3.71
C ARG A 16 -3.45 10.63 -2.25
N VAL A 17 -2.32 10.03 -1.90
CA VAL A 17 -1.67 10.17 -0.60
C VAL A 17 -0.26 10.71 -0.80
N THR A 18 0.10 11.72 -0.01
CA THR A 18 1.41 12.35 -0.01
C THR A 18 2.24 11.84 1.19
N MET A 19 3.48 11.45 0.94
CA MET A 19 4.38 10.83 1.92
C MET A 19 5.84 11.01 1.48
N THR A 20 6.82 10.70 2.32
CA THR A 20 8.21 10.67 1.86
C THR A 20 8.47 9.42 1.01
N THR A 21 9.47 9.46 0.12
CA THR A 21 9.91 8.29 -0.65
C THR A 21 10.24 7.12 0.27
N ARG A 22 10.86 7.39 1.43
CA ARG A 22 11.13 6.36 2.43
C ARG A 22 9.87 5.68 2.95
N GLN A 23 8.80 6.44 3.18
CA GLN A 23 7.52 5.89 3.62
C GLN A 23 6.89 5.03 2.52
N TRP A 24 6.97 5.48 1.25
CA TRP A 24 6.53 4.66 0.12
C TRP A 24 7.34 3.36 -0.02
N GLN A 25 8.67 3.40 0.12
CA GLN A 25 9.52 2.20 0.08
C GLN A 25 9.15 1.17 1.16
N ILE A 26 8.75 1.64 2.34
CA ILE A 26 8.26 0.75 3.41
C ILE A 26 6.91 0.13 3.01
N ILE A 27 6.01 0.90 2.40
CA ILE A 27 4.75 0.38 1.84
C ILE A 27 5.04 -0.68 0.76
N ASP A 28 5.92 -0.40 -0.20
CA ASP A 28 6.28 -1.32 -1.28
C ASP A 28 6.82 -2.65 -0.71
N ALA A 29 7.75 -2.58 0.24
CA ALA A 29 8.31 -3.78 0.90
C ALA A 29 7.27 -4.54 1.73
N THR A 30 6.35 -3.84 2.38
CA THR A 30 5.26 -4.47 3.14
C THR A 30 4.31 -5.23 2.20
N ILE A 31 3.95 -4.64 1.06
CA ILE A 31 3.10 -5.29 0.06
C ILE A 31 3.82 -6.44 -0.64
N ASP A 32 5.13 -6.34 -0.87
CA ASP A 32 5.93 -7.45 -1.40
C ASP A 32 5.84 -8.69 -0.49
N ASN A 33 6.05 -8.50 0.82
CA ASN A 33 5.90 -9.57 1.81
C ASN A 33 4.47 -10.14 1.83
N GLU A 34 3.44 -9.29 1.70
CA GLU A 34 2.05 -9.73 1.65
C GLU A 34 1.78 -10.61 0.41
N VAL A 35 2.28 -10.20 -0.75
CA VAL A 35 2.17 -10.97 -2.00
C VAL A 35 2.88 -12.32 -1.87
N ASP A 36 4.10 -12.33 -1.32
CA ASP A 36 4.87 -13.56 -1.11
C ASP A 36 4.15 -14.52 -0.15
N MET A 37 3.57 -14.01 0.94
CA MET A 37 2.78 -14.81 1.88
C MET A 37 1.48 -15.33 1.24
N ALA A 38 0.78 -14.52 0.45
CA ALA A 38 -0.43 -14.94 -0.26
C ALA A 38 -0.14 -16.07 -1.26
N VAL A 39 0.97 -15.96 -2.01
CA VAL A 39 1.43 -17.01 -2.92
C VAL A 39 1.82 -18.27 -2.16
N THR A 40 2.58 -18.14 -1.06
CA THR A 40 3.07 -19.27 -0.26
C THR A 40 1.93 -20.04 0.41
N ASN A 41 0.92 -19.33 0.91
CA ASN A 41 -0.25 -19.92 1.55
C ASN A 41 -1.28 -20.47 0.55
N GLY A 42 -1.06 -20.26 -0.75
CA GLY A 42 -1.94 -20.75 -1.81
C GLY A 42 -3.27 -20.00 -1.86
N ASP A 43 -3.25 -18.66 -1.88
CA ASP A 43 -4.42 -17.81 -2.07
C ASP A 43 -5.32 -18.37 -3.20
N PRO A 44 -6.47 -18.98 -2.86
CA PRO A 44 -7.27 -19.75 -3.82
C PRO A 44 -7.81 -18.90 -4.98
N GLN A 45 -7.89 -17.58 -4.77
CA GLN A 45 -8.45 -16.63 -5.73
C GLN A 45 -7.38 -15.68 -6.29
N GLN A 46 -6.13 -15.78 -5.83
CA GLN A 46 -5.00 -14.89 -6.17
C GLN A 46 -5.30 -13.39 -5.98
N HIS A 47 -6.35 -13.05 -5.23
CA HIS A 47 -6.85 -11.69 -5.16
C HIS A 47 -5.85 -10.77 -4.48
N VAL A 48 -5.23 -11.22 -3.38
CA VAL A 48 -4.23 -10.43 -2.65
C VAL A 48 -2.95 -10.31 -3.47
N ALA A 49 -2.54 -11.39 -4.13
CA ALA A 49 -1.33 -11.40 -4.94
C ALA A 49 -1.44 -10.47 -6.16
N GLU A 50 -2.58 -10.46 -6.85
CA GLU A 50 -2.84 -9.58 -8.00
C GLU A 50 -2.99 -8.12 -7.56
N LEU A 51 -3.78 -7.85 -6.52
CA LEU A 51 -3.99 -6.50 -6.01
C LEU A 51 -2.67 -5.91 -5.47
N GLY A 52 -1.89 -6.70 -4.72
CA GLY A 52 -0.58 -6.31 -4.22
C GLY A 52 0.41 -5.97 -5.34
N ARG A 53 0.51 -6.79 -6.38
CA ARG A 53 1.35 -6.48 -7.56
C ARG A 53 0.90 -5.20 -8.26
N SER A 54 -0.41 -4.97 -8.36
CA SER A 54 -0.94 -3.75 -8.98
C SER A 54 -0.55 -2.48 -8.19
N ILE A 55 -0.49 -2.54 -6.86
CA ILE A 55 -0.08 -1.42 -5.99
C ILE A 55 1.39 -1.07 -6.25
N ARG A 56 2.26 -2.09 -6.27
CA ARG A 56 3.69 -1.91 -6.48
C ARG A 56 3.98 -1.33 -7.85
N GLN A 57 3.35 -1.89 -8.89
CA GLN A 57 3.46 -1.38 -10.26
C GLN A 57 3.01 0.08 -10.34
N ALA A 58 1.87 0.43 -9.74
CA ALA A 58 1.37 1.81 -9.75
C ALA A 58 2.34 2.79 -9.06
N GLY A 59 3.01 2.36 -7.99
CA GLY A 59 4.07 3.16 -7.36
C GLY A 59 5.27 3.35 -8.26
N TRP A 60 5.74 2.27 -8.90
CA TRP A 60 6.87 2.34 -9.82
C TRP A 60 6.56 3.27 -11.00
N ASP A 61 5.39 3.11 -11.62
CA ASP A 61 4.96 3.95 -12.75
C ASP A 61 4.88 5.44 -12.40
N GLN A 62 4.58 5.77 -11.15
CA GLN A 62 4.40 7.15 -10.69
C GLN A 62 5.67 7.79 -10.14
N LEU A 63 6.60 7.00 -9.59
CA LEU A 63 7.73 7.51 -8.81
C LEU A 63 9.09 7.25 -9.44
N ILE A 64 9.22 6.20 -10.25
CA ILE A 64 10.49 5.85 -10.86
C ILE A 64 10.70 6.73 -12.10
N GLY A 65 11.83 7.45 -12.11
CA GLY A 65 12.24 8.26 -13.24
C GLY A 65 12.55 7.42 -14.49
N ALA A 66 12.79 8.09 -15.61
CA ALA A 66 13.17 7.43 -16.87
C ALA A 66 14.50 6.65 -16.77
N ASP A 67 15.32 6.95 -15.76
CA ASP A 67 16.57 6.28 -15.41
C ASP A 67 16.38 5.03 -14.55
N GLY A 68 15.17 4.76 -14.07
CA GLY A 68 14.90 3.59 -13.22
C GLY A 68 15.23 3.81 -11.75
N GLU A 69 15.55 5.04 -11.34
CA GLU A 69 15.95 5.34 -9.96
C GLU A 69 14.78 5.84 -9.10
N TRP A 70 14.82 5.48 -7.81
CA TRP A 70 13.94 6.08 -6.81
C TRP A 70 14.35 7.53 -6.54
N PRO A 71 13.39 8.42 -6.25
CA PRO A 71 13.72 9.72 -5.69
C PRO A 71 14.49 9.59 -4.35
N PRO A 72 15.20 10.64 -3.90
CA PRO A 72 15.79 10.70 -2.57
C PRO A 72 14.80 10.32 -1.46
N VAL A 73 15.30 9.64 -0.42
CA VAL A 73 14.49 9.03 0.65
C VAL A 73 13.62 10.03 1.42
N ASP A 74 14.08 11.27 1.56
CA ASP A 74 13.37 12.35 2.27
C ASP A 74 12.50 13.21 1.34
N GLU A 75 12.54 12.97 0.03
CA GLU A 75 11.69 13.68 -0.93
C GLU A 75 10.22 13.34 -0.68
N VAL A 76 9.38 14.37 -0.71
CA VAL A 76 7.93 14.21 -0.56
C VAL A 76 7.33 13.86 -1.93
N VAL A 77 6.76 12.67 -2.03
CA VAL A 77 6.14 12.12 -3.22
C VAL A 77 4.63 11.97 -3.02
N SER A 78 3.90 11.77 -4.11
CA SER A 78 2.46 11.48 -4.07
C SER A 78 2.14 10.27 -4.92
N VAL A 79 1.43 9.30 -4.34
CA VAL A 79 0.96 8.11 -5.06
C VAL A 79 -0.56 8.10 -5.08
N THR A 80 -1.11 7.77 -6.23
CA THR A 80 -2.55 7.62 -6.45
C THR A 80 -2.86 6.14 -6.61
N LEU A 81 -3.72 5.61 -5.75
CA LEU A 81 -4.22 4.23 -5.78
C LEU A 81 -5.75 4.23 -5.61
N SER A 82 -6.42 3.15 -5.99
CA SER A 82 -7.85 2.98 -5.71
C SER A 82 -8.13 2.78 -4.22
N GLY A 83 -9.40 2.89 -3.82
CA GLY A 83 -9.84 2.62 -2.44
C GLY A 83 -9.42 1.22 -1.95
N PRO A 84 -9.75 0.14 -2.69
CA PRO A 84 -9.35 -1.22 -2.31
C PRO A 84 -7.83 -1.41 -2.21
N GLN A 85 -7.05 -0.73 -3.07
CA GLN A 85 -5.59 -0.77 -3.00
C GLN A 85 -5.07 -0.12 -1.71
N TRP A 86 -5.61 1.05 -1.33
CA TRP A 86 -5.23 1.68 -0.06
C TRP A 86 -5.71 0.90 1.16
N GLU A 87 -6.87 0.25 1.08
CA GLU A 87 -7.37 -0.64 2.12
C GLU A 87 -6.36 -1.76 2.38
N LEU A 88 -5.95 -2.50 1.34
CA LEU A 88 -4.92 -3.53 1.43
C LEU A 88 -3.62 -2.99 2.03
N VAL A 89 -3.13 -1.83 1.58
CA VAL A 89 -1.93 -1.18 2.17
C VAL A 89 -2.09 -0.99 3.68
N THR A 90 -3.21 -0.43 4.12
CA THR A 90 -3.40 -0.13 5.54
C THR A 90 -3.62 -1.37 6.41
N GLU A 91 -4.17 -2.44 5.85
CA GLU A 91 -4.31 -3.72 6.53
C GLU A 91 -2.97 -4.44 6.64
N SER A 92 -2.21 -4.51 5.54
CA SER A 92 -0.87 -5.11 5.55
C SER A 92 0.08 -4.38 6.50
N LEU A 93 0.06 -3.04 6.54
CA LEU A 93 0.89 -2.27 7.49
C LEU A 93 0.56 -2.60 8.96
N GLU A 94 -0.71 -2.83 9.29
CA GLU A 94 -1.10 -3.21 10.65
C GLU A 94 -0.68 -4.65 10.96
N ASN A 95 -0.93 -5.57 10.02
CA ASN A 95 -0.59 -6.98 10.18
C ASN A 95 0.92 -7.17 10.37
N TRP A 96 1.73 -6.59 9.48
CA TRP A 96 3.18 -6.68 9.56
C TRP A 96 3.76 -5.93 10.77
N ALA A 97 3.12 -4.85 11.23
CA ALA A 97 3.51 -4.24 12.49
C ALA A 97 3.27 -5.16 13.68
N SER A 98 2.16 -5.91 13.71
CA SER A 98 1.92 -6.94 14.74
C SER A 98 2.97 -8.04 14.69
N VAL A 99 3.30 -8.53 13.48
CA VAL A 99 4.36 -9.55 13.30
C VAL A 99 5.72 -9.03 13.78
N SER A 100 6.08 -7.80 13.45
CA SER A 100 7.32 -7.18 13.92
C SER A 100 7.35 -7.05 15.45
N ASP A 101 6.25 -6.67 16.10
CA ASP A 101 6.17 -6.63 17.56
C ASP A 101 6.37 -8.01 18.20
N ASP A 102 5.75 -9.04 17.64
CA ASP A 102 5.90 -10.42 18.12
C ASP A 102 7.35 -10.93 17.98
N LEU A 103 8.09 -10.41 17.00
CA LEU A 103 9.51 -10.69 16.76
C LEU A 103 10.47 -9.78 17.57
N GLY A 104 9.95 -8.87 18.40
CA GLY A 104 10.74 -7.92 19.18
C GLY A 104 11.30 -6.73 18.38
N GLN A 105 10.84 -6.53 17.15
CA GLN A 105 11.23 -5.44 16.25
C GLN A 105 10.30 -4.22 16.43
N HIS A 106 10.24 -3.71 17.66
CA HIS A 106 9.29 -2.66 18.04
C HIS A 106 9.42 -1.36 17.24
N ASP A 107 10.64 -1.00 16.84
CA ASP A 107 10.87 0.20 16.01
C ASP A 107 10.22 0.06 14.62
N ASP A 108 10.27 -1.13 14.02
CA ASP A 108 9.66 -1.40 12.72
C ASP A 108 8.14 -1.45 12.84
N ALA A 109 7.62 -2.06 13.90
CA ALA A 109 6.20 -2.04 14.22
C ALA A 109 5.67 -0.61 14.39
N GLN A 110 6.40 0.24 15.13
CA GLN A 110 6.04 1.64 15.31
C GLN A 110 6.05 2.39 13.97
N ARG A 111 7.06 2.19 13.13
CA ARG A 111 7.13 2.79 11.79
C ARG A 111 5.93 2.41 10.92
N GLY A 112 5.57 1.13 10.88
CA GLY A 112 4.41 0.65 10.13
C GLY A 112 3.10 1.31 10.57
N ARG A 113 2.85 1.38 11.89
CA ARG A 113 1.65 2.03 12.46
C ARG A 113 1.59 3.53 12.20
N LEU A 114 2.73 4.22 12.24
CA LEU A 114 2.81 5.65 11.92
C LEU A 114 2.49 5.92 10.45
N ILE A 115 3.04 5.12 9.52
CA ILE A 115 2.74 5.23 8.09
C ILE A 115 1.26 4.95 7.84
N ARG A 116 0.70 3.90 8.46
CA ARG A 116 -0.73 3.59 8.36
C ARG A 116 -1.60 4.77 8.83
N THR A 117 -1.24 5.38 9.96
CA THR A 117 -1.95 6.55 10.48
C THR A 117 -1.90 7.73 9.50
N LEU A 118 -0.73 7.98 8.90
CA LEU A 118 -0.54 9.01 7.89
C LEU A 118 -1.40 8.77 6.64
N VAL A 119 -1.45 7.53 6.14
CA VAL A 119 -2.27 7.15 4.97
C VAL A 119 -3.74 7.37 5.29
N LYS A 120 -4.25 6.78 6.38
CA LYS A 120 -5.66 6.89 6.77
C LYS A 120 -6.10 8.33 7.05
N GLY A 121 -5.19 9.19 7.51
CA GLY A 121 -5.46 10.61 7.73
C GLY A 121 -5.73 11.42 6.45
N GLN A 122 -5.33 10.89 5.29
CA GLN A 122 -5.48 11.56 3.98
C GLN A 122 -6.61 10.99 3.12
N LEU A 123 -7.13 9.81 3.46
CA LEU A 123 -8.24 9.18 2.75
C LEU A 123 -9.59 9.76 3.21
N PRO A 124 -10.60 9.81 2.32
CA PRO A 124 -11.96 10.19 2.72
C PRO A 124 -12.52 9.19 3.75
N ARG A 125 -13.37 9.71 4.65
CA ARG A 125 -14.02 8.94 5.72
C ARG A 125 -15.28 8.24 5.27
#